data_AF-A0A0K0STR6-F1
#
_entry.id   AF-A0A0K0STR6-F1
#
_cell.length_a   1.000
_cell.length_b   1.000
_cell.length_c   1.000
_cell.angle_alpha   90.00
_cell.angle_beta   90.00
_cell.angle_gamma   90.00
#
_symmetry.space_group_name_H-M   'P 1'
#
loop_
_entity.id
_entity.type
_entity.pdbx_description
1 polymer ?
#
loop_
_entity_poly.entity_id
_entity_poly.type
_entity_poly.pdbx_seq_one_letter_code
_entity_poly.pdbx_strand_id
1 'polypeptide(L)'
;MSHSTEKWEQLTSEWADSLKKAKVRQAIIDDKMHSFLKGNGCLPTDEELEMVEQLWEQHVQARNKTNRFIQDVLLNYLPTD
;
A
#
# COMPACT_ATOMS: atom_id res chain seq x y z
N MET A 1 -28.53 9.61 13.74
CA MET A 1 -28.08 9.08 12.43
C MET A 1 -26.81 9.75 11.89
N SER A 2 -26.25 10.81 12.49
CA SER A 2 -25.07 11.51 11.93
C SER A 2 -23.70 10.85 12.21
N HIS A 3 -23.53 10.15 13.33
CA HIS A 3 -22.23 9.53 13.69
C HIS A 3 -21.75 8.43 12.73
N SER A 4 -22.68 7.78 12.02
CA SER A 4 -22.34 6.73 11.06
C SER A 4 -21.77 7.31 9.77
N THR A 5 -22.24 8.50 9.36
CA THR A 5 -21.82 9.19 8.14
C THR A 5 -20.43 9.82 8.30
N GLU A 6 -20.15 10.50 9.40
CA GLU A 6 -18.81 11.08 9.68
C GLU A 6 -17.72 10.01 9.74
N LYS A 7 -18.00 8.89 10.42
CA LYS A 7 -17.08 7.75 10.49
C LYS A 7 -16.80 7.19 9.09
N TRP A 8 -17.77 7.23 8.18
CA TRP A 8 -17.61 6.75 6.81
C TRP A 8 -16.81 7.74 5.96
N GLU A 9 -17.07 9.04 6.08
CA GLU A 9 -16.26 10.05 5.37
C GLU A 9 -14.78 9.96 5.77
N GLN A 10 -14.52 9.75 7.06
CA GLN A 10 -13.17 9.54 7.58
C GLN A 10 -12.53 8.26 7.00
N LEU A 11 -13.22 7.12 7.10
CA LEU A 11 -12.71 5.84 6.60
C LEU A 11 -12.48 5.83 5.08
N THR A 12 -13.33 6.53 4.32
CA THR A 12 -13.17 6.70 2.86
C THR A 12 -11.94 7.55 2.54
N SER A 13 -11.74 8.64 3.26
CA SER A 13 -10.59 9.52 3.10
C SER A 13 -9.27 8.80 3.44
N GLU A 14 -9.23 8.09 4.56
CA GLU A 14 -8.08 7.27 4.97
C GLU A 14 -7.77 6.15 3.95
N TRP A 15 -8.80 5.57 3.34
CA TRP A 15 -8.66 4.58 2.27
C TRP A 15 -8.08 5.18 0.98
N ALA A 16 -8.61 6.33 0.53
CA ALA A 16 -8.13 7.02 -0.67
C ALA A 16 -6.65 7.44 -0.54
N ASP A 17 -6.26 7.96 0.63
CA ASP A 17 -4.88 8.35 0.90
C ASP A 17 -3.95 7.14 0.98
N SER A 18 -4.39 6.04 1.59
CA SER A 18 -3.63 4.80 1.67
C SER A 18 -3.38 4.22 0.28
N LEU A 19 -4.40 4.22 -0.59
CA LEU A 19 -4.28 3.77 -1.98
C LEU A 19 -3.32 4.63 -2.80
N LYS A 20 -3.40 5.96 -2.65
CA LYS A 20 -2.51 6.89 -3.34
C LYS A 20 -1.04 6.64 -2.96
N LYS A 21 -0.77 6.49 -1.66
CA LYS A 21 0.60 6.21 -1.16
C LYS A 21 1.11 4.84 -1.62
N ALA A 22 0.27 3.82 -1.65
CA ALA A 22 0.66 2.48 -2.12
C ALA A 22 1.07 2.48 -3.60
N LYS A 23 0.31 3.19 -4.47
CA LYS A 23 0.64 3.32 -5.90
C LYS A 23 1.96 4.05 -6.15
N VAL A 24 2.24 5.12 -5.41
CA VAL A 24 3.52 5.85 -5.52
C VAL A 24 4.70 4.97 -5.11
N ARG A 25 4.58 4.20 -4.01
CA ARG A 25 5.63 3.27 -3.58
C ARG A 25 5.90 2.18 -4.62
N GLN A 26 4.84 1.62 -5.22
CA GLN A 26 4.98 0.60 -6.24
C GLN A 26 5.74 1.13 -7.47
N ALA A 27 5.41 2.34 -7.94
CA ALA A 27 6.11 2.97 -9.05
C ALA A 27 7.62 3.18 -8.77
N ILE A 28 8.00 3.56 -7.55
CA ILE A 28 9.40 3.73 -7.16
C ILE A 28 10.15 2.39 -7.15
N ILE A 29 9.51 1.34 -6.63
CA ILE A 29 10.09 -0.02 -6.62
C ILE A 29 10.28 -0.52 -8.05
N ASP A 30 9.26 -0.38 -8.89
CA ASP A 30 9.29 -0.82 -10.29
C ASP A 30 10.37 -0.09 -11.10
N ASP A 31 10.56 1.21 -10.87
CA ASP A 31 11.59 2.03 -11.53
C ASP A 31 13.01 1.62 -11.10
N LYS A 32 13.23 1.38 -9.79
CA LYS A 32 14.51 0.88 -9.29
C LYS A 32 14.83 -0.53 -9.81
N MET A 33 13.86 -1.44 -9.78
CA MET A 33 14.03 -2.79 -10.33
C MET A 33 14.28 -2.75 -11.85
N HIS A 34 13.59 -1.88 -12.60
CA HIS A 34 13.88 -1.68 -14.01
C HIS A 34 15.28 -1.13 -14.26
N SER A 35 15.75 -0.19 -13.44
CA SER A 35 17.12 0.34 -13.51
C SER A 35 18.17 -0.74 -13.28
N PHE A 36 17.95 -1.61 -12.28
CA PHE A 36 18.82 -2.75 -12.00
C PHE A 36 18.84 -3.76 -13.15
N LEU A 37 17.67 -4.11 -13.71
CA LEU A 37 17.52 -5.10 -14.77
C LEU A 37 17.99 -4.61 -16.14
N LYS A 38 17.85 -3.31 -16.43
CA LYS A 38 18.30 -2.72 -17.72
C LYS A 38 19.80 -2.44 -17.78
N GLY A 39 20.52 -2.58 -16.66
CA GLY A 39 21.97 -2.58 -16.64
C GLY A 39 22.56 -1.29 -17.18
N ASN A 40 22.52 -0.21 -16.40
CA ASN A 40 23.40 0.96 -16.63
C ASN A 40 24.89 0.66 -16.31
N GLY A 41 25.30 -0.61 -16.31
CA GLY A 41 26.71 -1.03 -16.18
C GLY A 41 27.19 -1.36 -14.77
N CYS A 42 26.40 -1.12 -13.72
CA CYS A 42 26.73 -1.54 -12.36
C CYS A 42 25.65 -2.49 -11.83
N LEU A 43 26.08 -3.62 -11.28
CA LEU A 43 25.24 -4.44 -10.41
C LEU A 43 24.84 -3.58 -9.19
N PRO A 44 23.59 -3.66 -8.72
CA PRO A 44 23.18 -2.92 -7.53
C PRO A 44 24.03 -3.30 -6.34
N THR A 45 24.32 -2.33 -5.47
CA THR A 45 25.02 -2.61 -4.21
C THR A 45 24.10 -3.31 -3.22
N ASP A 46 24.69 -3.97 -2.22
CA ASP A 46 23.92 -4.60 -1.14
C ASP A 46 23.01 -3.58 -0.42
N GLU A 47 23.47 -2.34 -0.25
CA GLU A 47 22.70 -1.24 0.34
C GLU A 47 21.48 -0.85 -0.53
N GLU A 48 21.63 -0.85 -1.85
CA GLU A 48 20.53 -0.54 -2.78
C GLU A 48 19.49 -1.67 -2.78
N LEU A 49 19.92 -2.92 -2.68
CA LEU A 49 19.04 -4.08 -2.56
C LEU A 49 18.28 -4.06 -1.23
N GLU A 50 18.98 -3.80 -0.11
CA GLU A 50 18.35 -3.70 1.22
C GLU A 50 17.30 -2.60 1.26
N MET A 51 17.60 -1.42 0.69
CA MET A 51 16.63 -0.33 0.61
C MET A 51 15.41 -0.70 -0.25
N VAL A 52 15.57 -1.43 -1.36
CA VAL A 52 14.41 -1.92 -2.15
C VAL A 52 13.61 -2.96 -1.37
N GLU A 53 14.27 -3.86 -0.66
CA GLU A 53 13.61 -4.86 0.20
C GLU A 53 12.78 -4.20 1.32
N GLN A 54 13.34 -3.19 1.99
CA GLN A 54 12.61 -2.40 2.99
C GLN A 54 11.41 -1.67 2.39
N LEU A 55 11.55 -1.07 1.19
CA LEU A 55 10.44 -0.42 0.49
C LEU A 55 9.34 -1.43 0.13
N TRP A 56 9.73 -2.64 -0.30
CA TRP A 56 8.81 -3.72 -0.59
C TRP A 56 8.05 -4.18 0.65
N GLU A 57 8.74 -4.39 1.78
CA GLU A 57 8.09 -4.76 3.04
C GLU A 57 7.09 -3.69 3.49
N GLN A 58 7.46 -2.41 3.42
CA GLN A 58 6.54 -1.30 3.71
C GLN A 58 5.32 -1.27 2.77
N HIS A 59 5.50 -1.63 1.49
CA HIS A 59 4.40 -1.74 0.54
C HIS A 59 3.46 -2.91 0.91
N VAL A 60 4.02 -4.09 1.21
CA VAL A 60 3.25 -5.27 1.63
C VAL A 60 2.47 -5.01 2.92
N GLN A 61 3.09 -4.37 3.92
CA GLN A 61 2.42 -3.99 5.16
C GLN A 61 1.25 -3.02 4.90
N ALA A 62 1.45 -2.00 4.06
CA ALA A 62 0.38 -1.07 3.69
C ALA A 62 -0.77 -1.79 2.97
N ARG A 63 -0.47 -2.67 2.01
CA ARG A 63 -1.47 -3.49 1.30
C ARG A 63 -2.25 -4.38 2.27
N ASN A 64 -1.57 -5.04 3.21
CA ASN A 64 -2.22 -5.89 4.20
C ASN A 64 -3.13 -5.09 5.14
N LYS A 65 -2.74 -3.86 5.51
CA LYS A 65 -3.60 -2.94 6.28
C LYS A 65 -4.86 -2.58 5.50
N THR A 66 -4.73 -2.25 4.21
CA THR A 66 -5.88 -1.98 3.33
C THR A 66 -6.80 -3.20 3.20
N ASN A 67 -6.25 -4.41 3.06
CA ASN A 67 -7.05 -5.64 2.98
C ASN A 67 -7.84 -5.89 4.28
N ARG A 68 -7.23 -5.67 5.45
CA ARG A 68 -7.94 -5.76 6.74
C ARG A 68 -9.06 -4.74 6.84
N PHE A 69 -8.80 -3.49 6.44
CA PHE A 69 -9.83 -2.46 6.40
C PHE A 69 -11.02 -2.87 5.52
N ILE A 70 -10.77 -3.43 4.32
CA ILE A 70 -11.83 -3.95 3.45
C ILE A 70 -12.61 -5.08 4.13
N GLN A 71 -11.92 -6.02 4.81
CA GLN A 71 -12.58 -7.08 5.56
C GLN A 71 -13.45 -6.53 6.69
N ASP A 72 -12.98 -5.55 7.45
CA ASP A 72 -13.74 -4.92 8.53
C ASP A 72 -14.99 -4.22 7.97
N VAL A 73 -14.86 -3.51 6.84
CA VAL A 73 -16.02 -2.93 6.15
C VAL A 73 -17.00 -4.03 5.75
N LEU A 74 -16.56 -5.07 5.05
CA LEU A 74 -17.43 -6.17 4.61
C LEU A 74 -18.16 -6.85 5.77
N LEU A 75 -17.49 -7.09 6.89
CA LEU A 75 -18.09 -7.69 8.09
C LEU A 75 -19.19 -6.80 8.70
N ASN A 76 -19.05 -5.47 8.65
CA ASN A 76 -20.08 -4.54 9.12
C ASN A 76 -21.29 -4.43 8.17
N TYR A 77 -21.19 -4.96 6.94
CA TYR A 77 -22.25 -4.96 5.93
C TYR A 77 -22.83 -6.34 5.64
N LEU A 78 -22.29 -7.42 6.23
CA LEU A 78 -22.97 -8.71 6.20
C LEU A 78 -24.26 -8.58 7.01
N PRO A 79 -25.44 -8.90 6.43
CA PRO A 79 -26.66 -8.95 7.21
C PRO A 79 -26.45 -10.02 8.28
N THR A 80 -26.47 -9.61 9.55
CA THR A 80 -26.74 -10.55 10.64
C THR A 80 -28.16 -11.04 10.42
N ASP A 81 -28.30 -12.28 9.95
CA ASP A 81 -29.55 -13.04 10.06
C ASP A 81 -30.01 -13.11 11.53
#